data_AF-A0A8S3JGS3-F1
#
_entry.id   AF-A0A8S3JGS3-F1
#
_cell.length_a   1.000
_cell.length_b   1.000
_cell.length_c   1.000
_cell.angle_alpha   90.00
_cell.angle_beta   90.00
_cell.angle_gamma   90.00
#
_symmetry.space_group_name_H-M   'P 1'
#
loop_
_entity.id
_entity.type
_entity.pdbx_description
1 polymer ?
#
loop_
_entity_poly.entity_id
_entity_poly.type
_entity_poly.pdbx_seq_one_letter_code
_entity_poly.pdbx_strand_id
1 'polypeptide(L)'
;MQSILKTNTRHIFSSIVYVQRSLSTHLNTPWRTAYGGKYTVTLIHGDGVGPELMEHVKATIRCVRAPIDFEDIPLSSHVASDEMFERAVMAVKRNGVALKGNIASQNTTNSLNVLLRTRLNLFANVVRCKTNPVVPTRH
;
A
#
# COMPACT_ATOMS: atom_id res chain seq x y z
N MET A 1 24.30 -20.56 -57.73
CA MET A 1 24.55 -20.88 -56.31
C MET A 1 23.25 -20.68 -55.56
N GLN A 2 22.74 -21.77 -54.95
CA GLN A 2 21.85 -21.90 -53.77
C GLN A 2 20.98 -20.68 -53.38
N SER A 3 19.70 -20.76 -53.08
CA SER A 3 18.77 -21.86 -52.84
C SER A 3 17.38 -21.25 -52.63
N ILE A 4 16.37 -21.99 -53.06
CA ILE A 4 14.93 -21.76 -52.94
C ILE A 4 14.56 -21.76 -51.43
N LEU A 5 13.53 -20.99 -51.03
CA LEU A 5 12.29 -21.48 -50.36
C LEU A 5 11.61 -20.48 -49.39
N LYS A 6 10.34 -20.22 -49.75
CA LYS A 6 9.14 -20.26 -48.89
C LYS A 6 8.86 -19.06 -47.97
N THR A 7 7.89 -18.28 -48.44
CA THR A 7 6.78 -17.68 -47.67
C THR A 7 6.51 -18.40 -46.34
N ASN A 8 6.54 -17.67 -45.23
CA ASN A 8 5.96 -18.12 -43.97
C ASN A 8 5.37 -16.93 -43.21
N THR A 9 4.11 -16.64 -43.53
CA THR A 9 3.19 -15.85 -42.72
C THR A 9 3.03 -16.53 -41.37
N ARG A 10 3.74 -16.06 -40.35
CA ARG A 10 3.48 -16.47 -38.96
C ARG A 10 2.80 -15.33 -38.24
N HIS A 11 1.47 -15.41 -38.23
CA HIS A 11 0.65 -14.88 -37.16
C HIS A 11 1.24 -15.34 -35.83
N ILE A 12 1.85 -14.43 -35.08
CA ILE A 12 2.13 -14.63 -33.66
C ILE A 12 0.99 -13.94 -32.93
N PHE A 13 -0.16 -14.63 -32.87
CA PHE A 13 -1.10 -14.42 -31.78
C PHE A 13 -0.36 -14.79 -30.50
N SER A 14 0.22 -13.80 -29.82
CA SER A 14 0.66 -14.00 -28.45
C SER A 14 -0.62 -14.10 -27.62
N SER A 15 -0.96 -15.34 -27.28
CA SER A 15 -2.01 -15.68 -26.33
C SER A 15 -1.94 -14.73 -25.15
N ILE A 16 -2.94 -13.85 -25.02
CA ILE A 16 -3.24 -13.21 -23.74
C ILE A 16 -3.66 -14.37 -22.85
N VAL A 17 -2.70 -14.93 -22.13
CA VAL A 17 -2.97 -15.83 -21.03
C VAL A 17 -3.59 -14.92 -19.97
N TYR A 18 -4.92 -14.85 -19.98
CA TYR A 18 -5.68 -14.50 -18.79
C TYR A 18 -5.26 -15.55 -17.75
N VAL A 19 -4.28 -15.20 -16.92
CA VAL A 19 -4.02 -15.93 -15.69
C VAL A 19 -5.22 -15.65 -14.80
N GLN A 20 -6.28 -16.42 -15.02
CA GLN A 20 -7.39 -16.52 -14.10
C GLN A 20 -6.84 -17.26 -12.87
N ARG A 21 -6.16 -16.51 -12.00
CA ARG A 21 -5.91 -16.95 -10.63
C ARG A 21 -7.25 -16.97 -9.92
N SER A 22 -8.00 -18.05 -10.19
CA SER A 22 -8.90 -18.64 -9.21
C SER A 22 -8.04 -19.04 -8.01
N LEU A 23 -7.80 -18.08 -7.12
CA LEU A 23 -7.32 -18.36 -5.77
C LEU A 23 -8.54 -18.22 -4.86
N SER A 24 -9.47 -19.17 -4.97
CA SER A 24 -10.23 -19.61 -3.80
C SER A 24 -9.26 -20.33 -2.87
N THR A 25 -8.41 -19.55 -2.21
CA THR A 25 -7.70 -20.02 -1.03
C THR A 25 -8.48 -19.52 0.15
N HIS A 26 -9.18 -20.44 0.79
CA HIS A 26 -9.73 -20.31 2.12
C HIS A 26 -8.57 -20.11 3.11
N LEU A 27 -7.95 -18.93 3.10
CA LEU A 27 -6.92 -18.56 4.06
C LEU A 27 -7.62 -18.05 5.30
N ASN A 28 -7.66 -18.90 6.31
CA ASN A 28 -8.04 -18.56 7.67
C ASN A 28 -7.01 -17.58 8.28
N THR A 29 -7.01 -16.33 7.79
CA THR A 29 -6.24 -15.20 8.32
C THR A 29 -7.11 -13.94 8.23
N PRO A 30 -7.17 -13.12 9.29
CA PRO A 30 -8.20 -12.11 9.45
C PRO A 30 -7.82 -10.86 8.66
N TRP A 31 -8.06 -10.87 7.35
CA TRP A 31 -8.28 -9.63 6.62
C TRP A 31 -9.66 -9.14 7.05
N ARG A 32 -9.69 -8.39 8.16
CA ARG A 32 -10.88 -8.22 9.01
C ARG A 32 -12.04 -7.48 8.35
N THR A 33 -11.80 -6.71 7.29
CA THR A 33 -12.82 -5.97 6.53
C THR A 33 -12.63 -6.15 5.04
N ALA A 34 -13.10 -7.28 4.52
CA ALA A 34 -13.26 -7.51 3.09
C ALA A 34 -14.75 -7.66 2.77
N TYR A 35 -15.28 -6.80 1.92
CA TYR A 35 -16.68 -6.84 1.50
C TYR A 35 -16.76 -6.75 -0.03
N GLY A 36 -17.61 -7.56 -0.65
CA GLY A 36 -17.79 -7.52 -2.11
C GLY A 36 -16.51 -7.77 -2.91
N GLY A 37 -15.56 -8.54 -2.36
CA GLY A 37 -14.26 -8.80 -2.99
C GLY A 37 -13.26 -7.65 -2.90
N LYS A 38 -13.57 -6.58 -2.16
CA LYS A 38 -12.66 -5.46 -1.89
C LYS A 38 -12.18 -5.44 -0.45
N TYR A 39 -10.95 -5.00 -0.24
CA TYR A 39 -10.33 -4.85 1.07
C TYR A 39 -10.37 -3.40 1.51
N THR A 40 -10.78 -3.14 2.76
CA THR A 40 -10.67 -1.81 3.35
C THR A 40 -9.29 -1.62 4.00
N VAL A 41 -8.61 -0.53 3.65
CA VAL A 41 -7.30 -0.16 4.20
C VAL A 41 -7.38 1.20 4.87
N THR A 42 -6.89 1.33 6.11
CA THR A 42 -6.83 2.63 6.78
C THR A 42 -5.74 3.50 6.17
N LEU A 43 -6.05 4.74 5.80
CA LEU A 43 -5.14 5.71 5.20
C LEU A 43 -4.92 6.90 6.14
N ILE A 44 -3.77 6.94 6.81
CA ILE A 44 -3.39 8.02 7.72
C ILE A 44 -2.56 9.05 6.95
N HIS A 45 -3.02 10.30 6.86
CA HIS A 45 -2.40 11.32 6.01
C HIS A 45 -1.04 11.79 6.52
N GLY A 46 -0.92 12.07 7.81
CA GLY A 46 0.30 12.64 8.40
C GLY A 46 0.46 14.14 8.09
N ASP A 47 1.71 14.59 8.16
CA ASP A 47 2.16 15.97 8.02
C ASP A 47 3.10 16.15 6.81
N GLY A 48 3.41 17.41 6.49
CA GLY A 48 4.29 17.75 5.36
C GLY A 48 3.64 17.36 4.04
N VAL A 49 4.41 16.69 3.16
CA VAL A 49 3.95 16.18 1.85
C VAL A 49 3.07 14.92 1.94
N GLY A 50 2.73 14.48 3.16
CA GLY A 50 1.97 13.27 3.42
C GLY A 50 0.62 13.24 2.70
N PRO A 51 -0.26 14.23 2.91
CA PRO A 51 -1.58 14.27 2.28
C PRO A 51 -1.54 14.19 0.75
N GLU A 52 -0.62 14.90 0.10
CA GLU A 52 -0.46 14.93 -1.35
C GLU A 52 -0.03 13.58 -1.91
N LEU A 53 0.95 12.92 -1.25
CA LEU A 53 1.40 11.59 -1.62
C LEU A 53 0.29 10.55 -1.43
N MET A 54 -0.49 10.64 -0.36
CA MET A 54 -1.61 9.72 -0.12
C MET A 54 -2.70 9.85 -1.19
N GLU A 55 -2.97 11.07 -1.67
CA GLU A 55 -3.90 11.27 -2.79
C GLU A 55 -3.36 10.65 -4.09
N HIS A 56 -2.06 10.78 -4.36
CA HIS A 56 -1.44 10.13 -5.53
C HIS A 56 -1.47 8.60 -5.44
N VAL A 57 -1.31 8.03 -4.24
CA VAL A 57 -1.48 6.59 -4.01
C VAL A 57 -2.92 6.18 -4.32
N LYS A 58 -3.92 6.92 -3.82
CA LYS A 58 -5.35 6.66 -4.13
C LYS A 58 -5.59 6.70 -5.64
N ALA A 59 -5.09 7.71 -6.33
CA ALA A 59 -5.22 7.84 -7.78
C ALA A 59 -4.58 6.67 -8.54
N THR A 60 -3.37 6.27 -8.14
CA THR A 60 -2.64 5.15 -8.76
C THR A 60 -3.36 3.82 -8.56
N ILE A 61 -3.82 3.55 -7.33
CA ILE A 61 -4.56 2.33 -6.98
C ILE A 61 -5.89 2.24 -7.74
N ARG A 62 -6.59 3.36 -7.90
CA ARG A 62 -7.79 3.45 -8.74
C ARG A 62 -7.49 3.18 -10.21
N CYS A 63 -6.38 3.71 -10.73
CA CYS A 63 -5.96 3.51 -12.12
C CYS A 63 -5.69 2.03 -12.42
N VAL A 64 -5.01 1.32 -11.52
CA VAL A 64 -4.73 -0.13 -11.67
C VAL A 64 -5.93 -1.03 -11.32
N ARG A 65 -7.07 -0.44 -10.89
CA ARG A 65 -8.29 -1.15 -10.49
C ARG A 65 -8.04 -2.22 -9.42
N ALA A 66 -7.15 -1.95 -8.47
CA ALA A 66 -6.94 -2.87 -7.36
C ALA A 66 -8.21 -2.92 -6.49
N PRO A 67 -8.56 -4.08 -5.90
CA PRO A 67 -9.74 -4.25 -5.06
C PRO A 67 -9.51 -3.67 -3.65
N ILE A 68 -9.21 -2.38 -3.56
CA ILE A 68 -8.87 -1.68 -2.32
C ILE A 68 -9.76 -0.44 -2.20
N ASP A 69 -10.44 -0.32 -1.06
CA ASP A 69 -11.13 0.89 -0.65
C ASP A 69 -10.37 1.50 0.55
N PHE A 70 -10.18 2.81 0.56
CA PHE A 70 -9.44 3.51 1.61
C PHE A 70 -10.39 4.13 2.63
N GLU A 71 -10.05 3.97 3.91
CA GLU A 71 -10.66 4.71 5.02
C GLU A 71 -9.72 5.84 5.44
N ASP A 72 -10.04 7.05 5.02
CA ASP A 72 -9.25 8.25 5.29
C ASP A 72 -9.31 8.66 6.77
N ILE A 73 -8.14 8.80 7.40
CA ILE A 73 -7.96 9.34 8.75
C ILE A 73 -7.05 10.58 8.66
N PRO A 74 -7.58 11.79 8.93
CA PRO A 74 -6.83 13.04 8.85
C PRO A 74 -6.03 13.29 10.14
N LEU A 75 -5.21 12.31 10.53
CA LEU A 75 -4.32 12.43 11.68
C LEU A 75 -3.03 13.12 11.25
N SER A 76 -2.75 14.27 11.84
CA SER A 76 -1.55 15.09 11.66
C SER A 76 -1.14 15.68 13.02
N SER A 77 0.09 16.16 13.15
CA SER A 77 0.61 16.75 14.38
C SER A 77 -0.21 17.94 14.89
N HIS A 78 -0.84 18.69 13.98
CA HIS A 78 -1.68 19.85 14.29
C HIS A 78 -3.11 19.49 14.71
N VAL A 79 -3.60 18.31 14.29
CA VAL A 79 -4.99 17.85 14.49
C VAL A 79 -5.05 16.66 15.45
N ALA A 80 -3.91 16.24 16.00
CA ALA A 80 -3.80 15.12 16.91
C ALA A 80 -4.43 15.44 18.28
N SER A 81 -5.70 15.09 18.43
CA SER A 81 -6.34 14.86 19.72
C SER A 81 -6.21 13.38 20.12
N ASP A 82 -6.34 13.10 21.41
CA ASP A 82 -6.38 11.71 21.90
C ASP A 82 -7.52 10.90 21.26
N GLU A 83 -8.67 11.54 21.02
CA GLU A 83 -9.80 10.92 20.33
C GLU A 83 -9.47 10.58 18.87
N MET A 84 -8.82 11.49 18.13
CA MET A 84 -8.41 11.24 16.75
C MET A 84 -7.36 10.12 16.68
N PHE A 85 -6.45 10.09 17.64
CA PHE A 85 -5.46 9.03 17.78
C PHE A 85 -6.11 7.67 18.06
N GLU A 86 -7.03 7.59 19.02
CA GLU A 86 -7.75 6.35 19.31
C GLU A 86 -8.63 5.91 18.13
N ARG A 87 -9.26 6.86 17.42
CA ARG A 87 -9.94 6.57 16.15
C ARG A 87 -9.01 5.92 15.13
N ALA A 88 -7.79 6.44 14.98
CA ALA A 88 -6.80 5.83 14.08
C ALA A 88 -6.43 4.41 14.53
N VAL A 89 -6.13 4.21 15.82
CA VAL A 89 -5.80 2.88 16.37
C VAL A 89 -6.94 1.89 16.17
N MET A 90 -8.19 2.29 16.43
CA MET A 90 -9.38 1.47 16.23
C MET A 90 -9.58 1.12 14.75
N ALA A 91 -9.41 2.09 13.84
CA ALA A 91 -9.50 1.85 12.41
C ALA A 91 -8.46 0.81 11.94
N VAL A 92 -7.20 0.94 12.37
CA VAL A 92 -6.15 -0.03 12.02
C VAL A 92 -6.44 -1.41 12.64
N LYS A 93 -6.92 -1.48 13.88
CA LYS A 93 -7.31 -2.76 14.50
C LYS A 93 -8.48 -3.41 13.77
N ARG A 94 -9.45 -2.61 13.32
CA ARG A 94 -10.63 -3.05 12.57
C ARG A 94 -10.27 -3.56 11.18
N ASN A 95 -9.41 -2.87 10.45
CA ASN A 95 -9.05 -3.25 9.07
C ASN A 95 -7.89 -4.25 9.01
N GLY A 96 -7.03 -4.27 10.02
CA GLY A 96 -5.83 -5.11 10.11
C GLY A 96 -4.63 -4.59 9.31
N VAL A 97 -4.82 -3.59 8.44
CA VAL A 97 -3.78 -3.00 7.60
C VAL A 97 -3.96 -1.49 7.49
N ALA A 98 -2.85 -0.77 7.43
CA ALA A 98 -2.84 0.67 7.27
C ALA A 98 -1.67 1.15 6.41
N LEU A 99 -1.90 2.23 5.67
CA LEU A 99 -0.88 3.03 5.03
C LEU A 99 -0.84 4.39 5.74
N LYS A 100 0.36 4.86 6.12
CA LYS A 100 0.51 6.07 6.92
C LYS A 100 1.60 7.00 6.38
N GLY A 101 1.28 8.29 6.27
CA GLY A 101 2.24 9.36 6.06
C GLY A 101 3.04 9.66 7.33
N ASN A 102 4.12 10.43 7.22
CA ASN A 102 4.92 10.79 8.38
C ASN A 102 4.12 11.70 9.32
N ILE A 103 4.13 11.45 10.63
CA ILE A 103 3.53 12.38 11.61
C ILE A 103 4.69 13.13 12.26
N ALA A 104 4.73 14.44 12.08
CA ALA A 104 5.77 15.27 12.65
C ALA A 104 5.70 15.22 14.19
N SER A 105 6.84 15.05 14.84
CA SER A 105 6.95 15.07 16.29
C SER A 105 7.93 16.17 16.68
N GLN A 106 7.47 17.14 17.47
CA GLN A 106 8.32 18.21 17.98
C GLN A 106 9.30 17.71 19.06
N ASN A 107 8.90 16.68 19.81
CA ASN A 107 9.66 16.11 20.91
C ASN A 107 10.03 14.64 20.66
N THR A 108 11.19 14.20 21.15
CA THR A 108 11.68 12.81 21.05
C THR A 108 10.96 11.85 22.00
N THR A 109 10.43 12.33 23.12
CA THR A 109 9.85 11.51 24.19
C THR A 109 8.41 11.06 23.93
N ASN A 110 7.58 11.90 23.30
CA ASN A 110 6.15 11.65 23.09
C ASN A 110 5.77 11.61 21.59
N SER A 111 6.51 10.84 20.79
CA SER A 111 6.19 10.71 19.36
C SER A 111 4.96 9.83 19.13
N LEU A 112 3.93 10.38 18.49
CA LEU A 112 2.74 9.64 18.04
C LEU A 112 3.08 8.41 17.20
N ASN A 113 4.19 8.46 16.45
CA ASN A 113 4.66 7.30 15.68
C ASN A 113 5.07 6.12 16.56
N VAL A 114 5.69 6.40 17.72
CA VAL A 114 6.11 5.37 18.67
C VAL A 114 4.87 4.84 19.38
N LEU A 115 3.98 5.73 19.79
CA LEU A 115 2.72 5.38 20.44
C LEU A 115 1.85 4.48 19.55
N LEU A 116 1.75 4.76 18.24
CA LEU A 116 1.05 3.91 17.27
C LEU A 116 1.62 2.49 17.26
N ARG A 117 2.96 2.35 17.18
CA ARG A 117 3.61 1.04 17.16
C ARG A 117 3.37 0.27 18.45
N THR A 118 3.49 0.93 19.60
CA THR A 118 3.23 0.31 20.91
C THR A 118 1.77 -0.10 21.07
N ARG A 119 0.81 0.78 20.72
CA ARG A 119 -0.64 0.51 20.84
C ARG A 119 -1.14 -0.58 19.90
N LEU A 120 -0.49 -0.74 18.75
CA LEU A 120 -0.78 -1.79 17.77
C LEU A 120 0.09 -3.04 17.96
N ASN A 121 0.98 -3.06 18.96
CA ASN A 121 1.94 -4.14 19.22
C ASN A 121 2.79 -4.51 17.98
N LEU A 122 3.23 -3.50 17.22
CA LEU A 122 4.07 -3.65 16.04
C LEU A 122 5.55 -3.75 16.44
N PHE A 123 6.00 -4.98 16.71
CA PHE A 123 7.36 -5.23 17.21
C PHE A 123 8.43 -5.30 16.10
N ALA A 124 8.05 -5.64 14.87
CA ALA A 124 8.99 -5.80 13.75
C ALA A 124 8.91 -4.61 12.79
N ASN A 125 10.05 -3.97 12.54
CA ASN A 125 10.21 -2.96 11.49
C ASN A 125 11.13 -3.50 10.40
N VAL A 126 10.61 -3.64 9.18
CA VAL A 126 11.35 -4.21 8.05
C VAL A 126 11.59 -3.11 7.03
N VAL A 127 12.87 -2.89 6.68
CA VAL A 127 13.28 -1.92 5.65
C VAL A 127 13.97 -2.66 4.52
N ARG A 128 13.50 -2.45 3.29
CA ARG A 128 14.11 -3.04 2.10
C ARG A 128 14.94 -2.00 1.36
N CYS A 129 16.26 -2.17 1.39
CA CYS A 129 17.18 -1.35 0.62
C CYS A 129 17.50 -2.05 -0.72
N LYS A 130 17.21 -1.39 -1.85
CA LYS A 130 17.56 -1.84 -3.20
C LYS A 130 18.07 -0.66 -4.00
N THR A 131 19.21 -0.84 -4.66
CA THR A 131 19.77 0.16 -5.58
C THR A 131 18.84 0.32 -6.79
N ASN A 132 18.48 1.56 -7.11
CA ASN A 132 17.76 1.87 -8.34
C ASN A 132 18.79 2.10 -9.46
N PRO A 133 18.77 1.30 -10.56
CA PRO A 133 19.79 1.40 -11.62
C PRO A 133 19.82 2.76 -12.32
N VAL A 134 18.73 3.54 -12.26
CA VAL A 134 18.63 4.85 -12.92
C VAL A 134 19.19 5.97 -12.04
N VAL A 135 19.24 5.79 -10.73
CA VAL A 135 19.71 6.83 -9.80
C VAL A 135 21.16 6.55 -9.46
N PRO A 136 22.13 7.34 -9.97
CA PRO A 136 23.54 7.11 -9.65
C PRO A 136 23.78 7.37 -8.17
N THR A 137 24.20 6.32 -7.46
CA THR A 137 24.62 6.38 -6.06
C THR A 137 26.06 5.91 -5.96
N ARG A 138 26.74 6.25 -4.86
CA ARG A 138 28.11 5.78 -4.61
C ARG A 138 28.18 4.25 -4.51
N HIS A 139 27.14 3.63 -3.92
CA HIS A 139 26.99 2.18 -3.69
C HIS A 139 25.60 1.71 -4.11
#